data_AF-A0A9X9M4E0-F1
#
_entry.id   AF-A0A9X9M4E0-F1
#
_cell.length_a   1.000
_cell.length_b   1.000
_cell.length_c   1.000
_cell.angle_alpha   90.00
_cell.angle_beta   90.00
_cell.angle_gamma   90.00
#
_symmetry.space_group_name_H-M   'P 1'
#
loop_
_entity.id
_entity.type
_entity.pdbx_description
1 polymer ?
#
loop_
_entity_poly.entity_id
_entity_poly.type
_entity_poly.pdbx_seq_one_letter_code
_entity_poly.pdbx_strand_id
1 'polypeptide(L)'
;VPSRPRKTWKVGTHGSHGHSPIYRHRKLPGGLGDSGRTGHHRVNLDRYHPAYFGKADMRHYHLKRNQSFCPADKLWTLVSEQTQGDATKSKAGTVPITDVV
;
A
#
# COMPACT_ATOMS: atom_id res chain seq x y z
N VAL A 1 -23.63 22.18 -1.37
CA VAL A 1 -22.78 23.05 -2.23
C VAL A 1 -21.32 22.85 -1.84
N PRO A 2 -20.39 22.64 -2.79
CA PRO A 2 -18.97 22.53 -2.46
C PRO A 2 -18.49 23.82 -1.79
N SER A 3 -17.77 23.70 -0.67
CA SER A 3 -17.36 24.83 0.17
C SER A 3 -16.20 25.66 -0.41
N ARG A 4 -15.38 25.06 -1.29
CA ARG A 4 -14.25 25.72 -1.94
C ARG A 4 -14.41 25.69 -3.47
N PRO A 5 -14.26 26.84 -4.16
CA PRO A 5 -14.34 26.87 -5.61
C PRO A 5 -13.19 26.08 -6.25
N ARG A 6 -13.49 25.40 -7.36
CA ARG A 6 -12.50 24.68 -8.17
C ARG A 6 -11.50 25.65 -8.78
N LYS A 7 -10.28 25.16 -9.07
CA LYS A 7 -9.20 25.96 -9.70
C LYS A 7 -9.65 26.62 -11.01
N THR A 8 -10.54 25.98 -11.77
CA THR A 8 -11.09 26.50 -13.04
C THR A 8 -11.72 27.89 -12.90
N TRP A 9 -12.41 28.16 -11.79
CA TRP A 9 -13.01 29.48 -11.54
C TRP A 9 -11.98 30.60 -11.42
N LYS A 10 -10.76 30.30 -10.98
CA LYS A 10 -9.69 31.29 -10.84
C LYS A 10 -8.91 31.54 -12.13
N VAL A 11 -8.84 30.58 -13.05
CA VAL A 11 -8.00 30.66 -14.26
C VAL A 11 -8.79 30.94 -15.54
N GLY A 12 -10.09 31.21 -15.44
CA GLY A 12 -10.99 31.35 -16.59
C GLY A 12 -10.64 32.52 -17.52
N THR A 13 -10.00 33.58 -17.01
CA THR A 13 -9.54 34.73 -17.82
C THR A 13 -8.15 34.53 -18.39
N HIS A 14 -7.44 33.45 -18.02
CA HIS A 14 -6.09 33.20 -18.49
C HIS A 14 -6.14 32.54 -19.88
N GLY A 15 -5.43 33.11 -20.86
CA GLY A 15 -5.49 32.68 -22.28
C GLY A 15 -5.12 31.22 -22.58
N SER A 16 -4.55 30.50 -21.61
CA SER A 16 -4.16 29.09 -21.72
C SER A 16 -4.67 28.21 -20.57
N HIS A 17 -5.56 28.74 -19.72
CA HIS A 17 -6.14 28.02 -18.57
C HIS A 17 -5.10 27.40 -17.61
N GLY A 18 -3.93 28.06 -17.48
CA GLY A 18 -2.86 27.61 -16.59
C GLY A 18 -1.86 26.63 -17.22
N HIS A 19 -1.91 26.41 -18.54
CA HIS A 19 -0.85 25.75 -19.30
C HIS A 19 0.07 26.77 -19.98
N SER A 20 1.24 26.36 -20.44
CA SER A 20 2.13 27.27 -21.18
C SER A 20 1.60 27.53 -22.60
N PRO A 21 1.78 28.74 -23.16
CA PRO A 21 1.43 29.02 -24.56
C PRO A 21 2.19 28.14 -25.56
N ILE A 22 3.47 27.85 -25.26
CA ILE A 22 4.37 27.06 -26.11
C ILE A 22 4.07 25.55 -25.95
N TYR A 23 4.03 25.06 -24.71
CA TYR A 23 3.67 23.67 -24.43
C TYR A 23 2.19 23.56 -24.08
N ARG A 24 1.38 23.33 -25.12
CA ARG A 24 -0.08 23.22 -25.01
C ARG A 24 -0.51 21.88 -24.42
N HIS A 25 -1.62 21.91 -23.68
CA HIS A 25 -2.29 20.68 -23.23
C HIS A 25 -2.81 19.88 -24.43
N ARG A 26 -2.30 18.66 -24.62
CA ARG A 26 -2.72 17.71 -25.66
C ARG A 26 -3.26 16.44 -25.00
N LYS A 27 -4.06 15.66 -25.74
CA LYS A 27 -4.79 14.51 -25.19
C LYS A 27 -3.87 13.42 -24.62
N LEU A 28 -2.82 13.00 -25.34
CA LEU A 28 -1.96 11.87 -24.96
C LEU A 28 -0.49 12.08 -25.39
N PRO A 29 0.28 12.99 -24.77
CA PRO A 29 1.66 13.29 -25.20
C PRO A 29 2.66 12.16 -24.90
N GLY A 30 2.35 11.25 -23.96
CA GLY A 30 3.24 10.16 -23.53
C GLY A 30 2.71 8.76 -23.81
N GLY A 31 1.60 8.65 -24.55
CA GLY A 31 0.83 7.43 -24.73
C GLY A 31 -0.26 7.23 -23.67
N LEU A 32 -0.95 6.09 -23.73
CA LEU A 32 -2.08 5.76 -22.86
C LEU A 32 -1.66 4.78 -21.76
N GLY A 33 -2.04 5.07 -20.51
CA GLY A 33 -1.75 4.22 -19.37
C GLY A 33 -0.24 3.95 -19.23
N ASP A 34 0.11 2.68 -19.30
CA ASP A 34 1.45 2.16 -18.99
C ASP A 34 2.37 2.00 -20.23
N SER A 35 1.98 2.59 -21.36
CA SER A 35 2.78 2.57 -22.58
C SER A 35 4.13 3.23 -22.38
N GLY A 36 5.20 2.70 -22.99
CA GLY A 36 6.53 3.31 -22.98
C GLY A 36 7.34 3.09 -21.70
N ARG A 37 6.85 2.28 -20.75
CA ARG A 37 7.53 1.97 -19.48
C ARG A 37 8.95 1.36 -19.65
N THR A 38 9.25 0.70 -20.78
CA THR A 38 10.61 0.22 -21.10
C THR A 38 11.41 1.19 -21.99
N GLY A 39 10.73 2.16 -22.61
CA GLY A 39 11.30 3.15 -23.51
C GLY A 39 11.40 4.52 -22.84
N HIS A 40 10.60 5.47 -23.32
CA HIS A 40 10.66 6.87 -22.87
C HIS A 40 10.18 7.12 -21.43
N HIS A 41 9.49 6.17 -20.79
CA HIS A 41 9.11 6.24 -19.37
C HIS A 41 9.96 5.37 -18.44
N ARG A 42 11.02 4.73 -18.95
CA ARG A 42 11.90 3.84 -18.17
C ARG A 42 12.45 4.49 -16.90
N VAL A 43 12.94 5.73 -17.01
CA VAL A 43 13.53 6.46 -15.89
C VAL A 43 12.54 6.63 -14.73
N ASN A 44 11.26 6.89 -15.05
CA ASN A 44 10.23 7.02 -14.02
C ASN A 44 9.92 5.69 -13.34
N LEU A 45 9.89 4.60 -14.11
CA LEU A 45 9.62 3.29 -13.56
C LEU A 45 10.75 2.80 -12.67
N ASP A 46 12.00 2.88 -13.14
CA ASP A 46 13.16 2.43 -12.37
C ASP A 46 13.32 3.21 -11.05
N ARG A 47 12.93 4.49 -11.05
CA ARG A 47 12.99 5.35 -9.86
C ARG A 47 11.96 4.99 -8.80
N TYR A 48 10.72 4.74 -9.19
CA TYR A 48 9.60 4.64 -8.24
C TYR A 48 9.04 3.23 -8.08
N HIS A 49 9.27 2.36 -9.07
CA HIS A 49 8.75 1.01 -9.14
C HIS A 49 9.86 0.04 -9.58
N PRO A 50 10.93 -0.12 -8.78
CA PRO A 50 11.94 -1.13 -9.05
C PRO A 50 11.32 -2.52 -9.05
N ALA A 51 11.84 -3.42 -9.90
CA ALA A 51 11.34 -4.78 -10.10
C ALA A 51 9.90 -4.91 -10.63
N TYR A 52 9.30 -3.83 -11.14
CA TYR A 52 7.99 -3.89 -11.79
C TYR A 52 7.98 -4.84 -12.99
N PHE A 53 9.07 -4.85 -13.76
CA PHE A 53 9.27 -5.83 -14.81
C PHE A 53 10.05 -7.04 -14.29
N GLY A 54 9.64 -8.22 -14.75
CA GLY A 54 10.27 -9.49 -14.41
C GLY A 54 9.23 -10.52 -14.01
N LYS A 55 9.61 -11.80 -14.07
CA LYS A 55 8.83 -12.90 -13.48
C LYS A 55 9.52 -13.29 -12.18
N ALA A 56 8.78 -13.22 -11.08
CA ALA A 56 9.23 -13.74 -9.80
C ALA A 56 8.50 -15.06 -9.49
N ASP A 57 9.27 -16.06 -9.07
CA ASP A 57 8.79 -17.32 -8.49
C ASP A 57 7.89 -18.21 -9.38
N MET A 58 7.45 -19.34 -8.82
CA MET A 58 6.53 -20.30 -9.40
C MET A 58 5.07 -19.87 -9.20
N ARG A 59 4.23 -20.16 -10.20
CA ARG A 59 2.81 -19.80 -10.16
C ARG A 59 2.02 -20.83 -9.34
N HIS A 60 1.39 -20.40 -8.25
CA HIS A 60 0.50 -21.24 -7.45
C HIS A 60 -0.94 -21.15 -7.97
N TYR A 61 -1.43 -22.21 -8.61
CA TYR A 61 -2.81 -22.29 -9.10
C TYR A 61 -3.79 -22.68 -7.98
N HIS A 62 -5.04 -22.20 -8.05
CA HIS A 62 -6.10 -22.48 -7.07
C HIS A 62 -5.66 -22.29 -5.61
N LEU A 63 -5.00 -21.16 -5.32
CA LEU A 63 -4.47 -20.86 -4.00
C LEU A 63 -5.58 -20.82 -2.93
N LYS A 64 -5.56 -21.78 -2.00
CA LYS A 64 -6.43 -21.82 -0.82
C LYS A 64 -5.74 -21.11 0.35
N ARG A 65 -6.07 -19.83 0.55
CA ARG A 65 -5.40 -18.97 1.56
C ARG A 65 -5.52 -19.48 3.00
N ASN A 66 -6.59 -20.19 3.34
CA ASN A 66 -6.80 -20.70 4.70
C ASN A 66 -5.79 -21.78 5.10
N GLN A 67 -5.18 -22.49 4.13
CA GLN A 67 -4.23 -23.57 4.42
C GLN A 67 -2.86 -23.04 4.86
N SER A 68 -2.50 -21.82 4.44
CA SER A 68 -1.23 -21.17 4.78
C SER A 68 -1.36 -20.19 5.94
N PHE A 69 -2.52 -20.12 6.59
CA PHE A 69 -2.75 -19.19 7.69
C PHE A 69 -2.14 -19.74 8.98
N CYS A 70 -1.08 -19.10 9.47
CA CYS A 70 -0.42 -19.43 10.72
C CYS A 70 0.22 -18.18 11.35
N PRO A 71 -0.56 -17.32 12.04
CA PRO A 71 -0.01 -16.20 12.80
C PRO A 71 0.53 -16.67 14.17
N ALA A 72 1.81 -16.43 14.46
CA ALA A 72 2.45 -16.93 15.69
C ALA A 72 2.74 -15.87 16.78
N ASP A 73 2.46 -14.58 16.53
CA ASP A 73 3.28 -13.52 17.15
C ASP A 73 2.70 -12.79 18.38
N LYS A 74 1.59 -13.24 19.00
CA LYS A 74 1.00 -12.51 20.15
C LYS A 74 0.34 -13.39 21.23
N LEU A 75 1.14 -14.22 21.89
CA LEU A 75 0.64 -15.07 23.00
C LEU A 75 0.21 -14.26 24.23
N TRP A 76 0.98 -13.24 24.62
CA TRP A 76 0.70 -12.47 25.84
C TRP A 76 -0.56 -11.59 25.77
N THR A 77 -1.09 -11.30 24.58
CA THR A 77 -2.37 -10.60 24.45
C THR A 77 -3.58 -11.49 24.68
N LEU A 78 -3.40 -12.82 24.63
CA LEU A 78 -4.45 -13.79 24.94
C LEU A 78 -4.59 -14.04 26.44
N VAL A 79 -3.56 -13.65 27.22
CA VAL A 79 -3.55 -13.75 28.68
C VAL A 79 -4.12 -12.46 29.27
N SER A 80 -5.05 -12.58 30.22
CA SER A 80 -5.58 -11.39 30.93
C SER A 80 -4.48 -10.71 31.76
N GLU A 81 -4.52 -9.39 31.88
CA GLU A 81 -3.52 -8.63 32.67
C GLU A 81 -3.45 -9.10 34.13
N GLN A 82 -4.58 -9.53 34.69
CA GLN A 82 -4.65 -10.06 36.05
C GLN A 82 -3.87 -11.38 36.16
N THR A 83 -4.12 -12.34 35.25
CA THR A 83 -3.40 -13.62 35.21
C THR A 83 -1.91 -13.44 34.94
N GLN A 84 -1.54 -12.48 34.09
CA GLN A 84 -0.14 -12.13 33.84
C GLN A 84 0.53 -11.52 35.08
N GLY A 85 -0.17 -10.62 35.77
CA GLY A 85 0.28 -10.01 37.02
C GLY A 85 0.44 -11.02 38.16
N ASP A 86 -0.42 -12.03 38.23
CA ASP A 86 -0.37 -13.07 39.26
C ASP A 86 0.73 -14.11 38.94
N ALA A 87 0.91 -14.48 37.66
CA ALA A 87 1.97 -15.36 37.21
C ALA A 87 3.38 -14.76 37.41
N THR A 88 3.53 -13.44 37.22
CA THR A 88 4.81 -12.74 37.46
C THR A 88 5.14 -12.56 38.94
N LYS A 89 4.14 -12.53 39.82
CA LYS A 89 4.31 -12.40 41.28
C LYS A 89 4.47 -13.76 41.98
N SER A 90 4.05 -14.86 41.35
CA SER A 90 4.13 -16.22 41.89
C SER A 90 5.57 -16.73 41.92
N LYS A 91 6.07 -17.10 43.11
CA LYS A 91 7.39 -17.76 43.29
C LYS A 91 7.36 -19.27 43.04
N ALA A 92 6.17 -19.85 42.78
CA ALA A 92 5.93 -21.29 42.79
C ALA A 92 6.08 -21.98 41.42
N GLY A 93 6.61 -21.29 40.40
CA GLY A 93 6.81 -21.88 39.07
C GLY A 93 5.51 -22.18 38.31
N THR A 94 4.38 -21.60 38.70
CA THR A 94 3.09 -21.77 38.01
C THR A 94 3.06 -20.99 36.70
N VAL A 95 2.80 -21.68 35.59
CA VAL A 95 2.82 -21.11 34.22
C VAL A 95 1.38 -20.99 33.69
N PRO A 96 1.00 -19.88 33.04
CA PRO A 96 -0.31 -19.75 32.41
C PRO A 96 -0.43 -20.67 31.17
N ILE A 97 -1.49 -21.46 31.13
CA ILE A 97 -1.88 -22.24 29.94
C ILE A 97 -2.76 -21.34 29.07
N THR A 98 -2.37 -21.16 27.81
CA THR A 98 -3.05 -20.28 26.87
C THR A 98 -3.46 -21.07 25.64
N ASP A 99 -4.75 -21.02 25.28
CA ASP A 99 -5.27 -21.64 24.07
C ASP A 99 -5.12 -20.69 22.88
N VAL A 100 -4.63 -21.22 21.76
CA VAL A 100 -4.39 -20.47 20.52
C VAL A 100 -5.35 -21.03 19.47
N VAL A 101 -6.58 -20.49 19.46
CA VAL A 101 -7.63 -20.80 18.48
C VAL A 101 -7.58 -19.86 17.29
#